data_AF-A0A260R8W9-F1
#
_entry.id   AF-A0A260R8W9-F1
#
_cell.length_a   1.000
_cell.length_b   1.000
_cell.length_c   1.000
_cell.angle_alpha   90.00
_cell.angle_beta   90.00
_cell.angle_gamma   90.00
#
_symmetry.space_group_name_H-M   'P 1'
#
loop_
_entity.id
_entity.type
_entity.pdbx_description
1 polymer ?
#
loop_
_entity_poly.entity_id
_entity_poly.type
_entity_poly.pdbx_seq_one_letter_code
_entity_poly.pdbx_strand_id
1 'polypeptide(L)'
;MSRPTEYDGTPSNGVPEIVAMADHIASMYADEIAVNQDLLRHIAVDRTSPQPRRPVDDHPVEGPSLTVPGLRIHVRHSYQNAADLGSFPAEANPLLLRIHVQGFSDEYQDRKAARSNLVDSVTDPESEAWTRALLGQRWADYAYELVRTPKQTNTAKPMLFAQRVYALLLDADGEPTLAPDNFAFQRVWNGIDSARKFIPTSSAVAAHLVAVGPFLKTADIRDPNTEADGGWRLHTTGDDTETLPTPAAATARSLIRRVRVRGRVSSRFRPTRVHVELDQVRVYFRWAKNPNLFAMTLRLPQSGDESSSPPLDTPDSIVAVCLSNWQENLRTGLLVWGQRTRLDDGAVHISWPITEMTGSRQHRVAAVPRHDTSGSWLARAGLNIGAAREALESGVLACWLQAHVDNREARPFVGHAAARWIDDTTARIDVLEVASGTPQSVVTQLVHSITHTLANAGARAIELHFTDESFAKFGYVPNPTSGHDMYLDVTTMP
;
A
#
# COMPACT_ATOMS: atom_id res chain seq x y z
N MET A 1 -22.44 -10.41 -10.82
CA MET A 1 -22.69 -9.32 -9.86
C MET A 1 -24.09 -9.53 -9.32
N SER A 2 -24.24 -9.88 -8.05
CA SER A 2 -25.54 -9.95 -7.37
C SER A 2 -25.38 -9.21 -6.05
N ARG A 3 -26.11 -8.10 -5.90
CA ARG A 3 -26.23 -7.35 -4.64
C ARG A 3 -27.08 -8.17 -3.67
N PRO A 4 -26.69 -8.23 -2.39
CA PRO A 4 -27.62 -8.11 -1.28
C PRO A 4 -27.30 -6.79 -0.59
N THR A 5 -28.06 -5.74 -0.93
CA THR A 5 -27.97 -4.40 -0.35
C THR A 5 -29.34 -3.94 0.16
N GLU A 6 -30.10 -4.82 0.78
CA GLU A 6 -31.28 -4.38 1.53
C GLU A 6 -30.83 -4.10 2.97
N TYR A 7 -30.46 -2.85 3.20
CA TYR A 7 -30.53 -2.27 4.53
C TYR A 7 -32.02 -2.06 4.81
N ASP A 8 -32.65 -3.01 5.51
CA ASP A 8 -34.11 -3.03 5.66
C ASP A 8 -34.63 -2.04 6.71
N GLY A 9 -33.75 -1.18 7.27
CA GLY A 9 -34.07 -0.06 8.17
C GLY A 9 -34.79 -0.42 9.49
N THR A 10 -35.25 -1.66 9.63
CA THR A 10 -35.98 -2.17 10.78
C THR A 10 -34.96 -2.68 11.79
N PRO A 11 -34.98 -2.19 13.04
CA PRO A 11 -34.13 -2.76 14.07
C PRO A 11 -34.50 -4.23 14.22
N SER A 12 -33.54 -5.11 13.97
CA SER A 12 -33.61 -6.51 14.40
C SER A 12 -33.97 -6.52 15.89
N ASN A 13 -34.83 -7.46 16.31
CA ASN A 13 -35.22 -7.65 17.70
C ASN A 13 -34.03 -7.82 18.68
N GLY A 14 -32.80 -7.96 18.20
CA GLY A 14 -31.57 -8.09 18.99
C GLY A 14 -30.78 -6.79 19.28
N VAL A 15 -31.13 -5.62 18.73
CA VAL A 15 -30.33 -4.38 18.98
C VAL A 15 -30.26 -4.00 20.48
N PRO A 16 -31.37 -4.02 21.25
CA PRO A 16 -31.30 -3.73 22.69
C PRO A 16 -30.42 -4.71 23.47
N GLU A 17 -30.41 -5.99 23.06
CA GLU A 17 -29.58 -7.03 23.67
C GLU A 17 -28.10 -6.80 23.39
N ILE A 18 -27.74 -6.46 22.15
CA ILE A 18 -26.36 -6.13 21.75
C ILE A 18 -25.83 -4.93 22.54
N VAL A 19 -26.64 -3.88 22.72
CA VAL A 19 -26.25 -2.68 23.48
C VAL A 19 -26.02 -3.03 24.95
N ALA A 20 -26.93 -3.78 25.56
CA ALA A 20 -26.77 -4.22 26.95
C ALA A 20 -25.52 -5.08 27.15
N MET A 21 -25.22 -5.99 26.22
CA MET A 21 -23.98 -6.78 26.24
C MET A 21 -22.74 -5.89 26.07
N ALA A 22 -22.77 -4.93 25.16
CA ALA A 22 -21.64 -4.02 24.93
C ALA A 22 -21.36 -3.16 26.16
N ASP A 23 -22.40 -2.63 26.81
CA ASP A 23 -22.27 -1.85 28.05
C ASP A 23 -21.72 -2.71 29.20
N HIS A 24 -22.18 -3.96 29.30
CA HIS A 24 -21.66 -4.92 30.28
C HIS A 24 -20.16 -5.21 30.06
N ILE A 25 -19.75 -5.50 28.81
CA ILE A 25 -18.36 -5.72 28.43
C ILE A 25 -17.52 -4.48 28.74
N ALA A 26 -17.99 -3.29 28.34
CA ALA A 26 -17.30 -2.02 28.57
C ALA A 26 -17.11 -1.74 30.07
N SER A 27 -18.08 -2.12 30.91
CA SER A 27 -17.97 -1.98 32.36
C SER A 27 -17.03 -3.02 32.99
N MET A 28 -17.01 -4.25 32.48
CA MET A 28 -16.21 -5.33 33.04
C MET A 28 -14.72 -5.20 32.71
N TYR A 29 -14.41 -4.71 31.51
CA TYR A 29 -13.05 -4.58 30.97
C TYR A 29 -12.67 -3.12 30.74
N ALA A 30 -13.13 -2.22 31.61
CA ALA A 30 -13.02 -0.77 31.42
C ALA A 30 -11.56 -0.32 31.24
N ASP A 31 -10.64 -0.86 32.03
CA ASP A 31 -9.24 -0.49 31.99
C ASP A 31 -8.56 -0.98 30.70
N GLU A 32 -8.77 -2.25 30.33
CA GLU A 32 -8.22 -2.83 29.10
C GLU A 32 -8.77 -2.15 27.84
N ILE A 33 -10.07 -1.84 27.83
CA ILE A 33 -10.73 -1.13 26.73
C ILE A 33 -10.22 0.31 26.64
N ALA A 34 -10.04 1.01 27.76
CA ALA A 34 -9.49 2.37 27.76
C ALA A 34 -8.09 2.41 27.14
N VAL A 35 -7.20 1.50 27.54
CA VAL A 35 -5.86 1.36 26.96
C VAL A 35 -5.92 1.08 25.46
N ASN A 36 -6.82 0.18 25.04
CA ASN A 36 -6.97 -0.14 23.63
C ASN A 36 -7.51 1.05 22.82
N GLN A 37 -8.50 1.78 23.34
CA GLN A 37 -9.05 2.97 22.70
C GLN A 37 -8.02 4.11 22.59
N ASP A 38 -7.18 4.30 23.61
CA ASP A 38 -6.05 5.25 23.54
C ASP A 38 -5.08 4.87 22.41
N LEU A 39 -4.72 3.59 22.32
CA LEU A 39 -3.88 3.06 21.24
C LEU A 39 -4.52 3.25 19.86
N LEU A 40 -5.80 2.92 19.71
CA LEU A 40 -6.51 3.07 18.44
C LEU A 40 -6.63 4.53 18.01
N ARG A 41 -6.87 5.45 18.95
CA ARG A 41 -6.85 6.90 18.69
C ARG A 41 -5.46 7.38 18.29
N HIS A 42 -4.42 6.89 18.97
CA HIS A 42 -3.05 7.18 18.59
C HIS A 42 -2.72 6.70 17.17
N ILE A 43 -3.11 5.47 16.80
CA ILE A 43 -2.95 4.94 15.43
C ILE A 43 -3.74 5.76 14.39
N ALA A 44 -4.93 6.24 14.75
CA ALA A 44 -5.74 7.06 13.86
C ALA A 44 -5.04 8.37 13.50
N VAL A 45 -4.29 8.96 14.42
CA VAL A 45 -3.56 10.22 14.23
C VAL A 45 -2.13 10.00 13.72
N ASP A 46 -1.37 9.13 14.38
CA ASP A 46 0.01 8.79 14.05
C ASP A 46 0.09 7.61 13.07
N ARG A 47 0.19 7.96 11.80
CA ARG A 47 0.23 7.03 10.65
C ARG A 47 1.64 6.71 10.20
N THR A 48 2.64 7.09 10.98
CA THR A 48 4.06 6.87 10.65
C THR A 48 4.53 5.45 10.97
N SER A 49 3.76 4.75 11.81
CA SER A 49 4.03 3.36 12.20
C SER A 49 3.88 2.37 11.04
N PRO A 50 4.63 1.24 11.08
CA PRO A 50 4.41 0.13 10.15
C PRO A 50 2.93 -0.26 10.16
N GLN A 51 2.35 -0.56 9.01
CA GLN A 51 0.94 -0.92 8.89
C GLN A 51 0.80 -2.45 8.88
N PRO A 52 0.75 -3.13 10.05
CA PRO A 52 0.64 -4.57 10.07
C PRO A 52 -0.72 -4.97 9.50
N ARG A 53 -0.69 -5.64 8.35
CA ARG A 53 -1.87 -6.29 7.81
C ARG A 53 -2.38 -7.40 8.74
N ARG A 54 -1.53 -7.95 9.62
CA ARG A 54 -1.89 -8.99 10.58
C ARG A 54 -2.37 -8.36 11.90
N PRO A 55 -3.27 -9.03 12.64
CA PRO A 55 -3.64 -8.63 13.99
C PRO A 55 -2.39 -8.47 14.86
N VAL A 56 -2.35 -7.38 15.61
CA VAL A 56 -1.34 -7.14 16.63
C VAL A 56 -1.89 -7.69 17.95
N ASP A 57 -1.03 -8.39 18.70
CA ASP A 57 -1.36 -8.95 20.01
C ASP A 57 -0.91 -8.01 21.16
N ASP A 58 -0.69 -6.74 20.85
CA ASP A 58 -0.31 -5.73 21.83
C ASP A 58 -1.60 -5.22 22.47
N HIS A 59 -1.78 -5.52 23.75
CA HIS A 59 -2.96 -5.16 24.56
C HIS A 59 -4.30 -5.73 24.02
N PRO A 60 -4.44 -7.07 23.91
CA PRO A 60 -5.72 -7.66 23.57
C PRO A 60 -6.71 -7.48 24.73
N VAL A 61 -8.00 -7.49 24.41
CA VAL A 61 -9.06 -7.63 25.42
C VAL A 61 -9.54 -9.08 25.35
N GLU A 62 -9.51 -9.78 26.48
CA GLU A 62 -9.84 -11.20 26.57
C GLU A 62 -10.79 -11.46 27.75
N GLY A 63 -11.82 -12.29 27.54
CA GLY A 63 -12.81 -12.60 28.57
C GLY A 63 -13.64 -13.84 28.23
N PRO A 64 -14.39 -14.42 29.20
CA PRO A 64 -15.38 -15.45 28.91
C PRO A 64 -16.44 -14.93 27.94
N SER A 65 -17.01 -15.86 27.18
CA SER A 65 -18.21 -15.60 26.41
C SER A 65 -19.41 -15.38 27.32
N LEU A 66 -20.25 -14.41 26.97
CA LEU A 66 -21.50 -14.11 27.67
C LEU A 66 -22.63 -15.07 27.29
N THR A 67 -22.56 -15.71 26.11
CA THR A 67 -23.65 -16.54 25.58
C THR A 67 -23.31 -18.02 25.42
N VAL A 68 -22.02 -18.37 25.39
CA VAL A 68 -21.56 -19.75 25.18
C VAL A 68 -20.68 -20.22 26.34
N PRO A 69 -21.18 -21.12 27.22
CA PRO A 69 -20.38 -21.70 28.28
C PRO A 69 -19.13 -22.42 27.74
N GLY A 70 -18.01 -22.34 28.45
CA GLY A 70 -16.75 -22.98 28.04
C GLY A 70 -15.97 -22.25 26.95
N LEU A 71 -16.46 -21.08 26.49
CA LEU A 71 -15.84 -20.29 25.44
C LEU A 71 -15.20 -19.03 26.02
N ARG A 72 -14.00 -18.69 25.54
CA ARG A 72 -13.33 -17.40 25.76
C ARG A 72 -13.23 -16.64 24.45
N ILE A 73 -13.34 -15.32 24.55
CA ILE A 73 -13.29 -14.36 23.46
C ILE A 73 -11.97 -13.60 23.54
N HIS A 74 -11.29 -13.49 22.41
CA HIS A 74 -10.07 -12.71 22.24
C HIS A 74 -10.28 -11.64 21.17
N VAL A 75 -10.14 -10.38 21.55
CA VAL A 75 -10.36 -9.24 20.65
C VAL A 75 -9.04 -8.53 20.35
N ARG A 76 -8.79 -8.30 19.06
CA ARG A 76 -7.56 -7.67 18.55
C ARG A 76 -7.85 -6.65 17.48
N HIS A 77 -6.85 -5.85 17.15
CA HIS A 77 -6.93 -4.90 16.06
C HIS A 77 -5.82 -5.11 15.02
N SER A 78 -6.06 -4.57 13.83
CA SER A 78 -5.04 -4.37 12.78
C SER A 78 -5.49 -3.20 11.92
N TYR A 79 -4.58 -2.58 11.19
CA TYR A 79 -4.95 -1.47 10.32
C TYR A 79 -4.15 -1.48 9.02
N GLN A 80 -4.65 -0.75 8.03
CA GLN A 80 -3.94 -0.51 6.77
C GLN A 80 -4.43 0.78 6.12
N ASN A 81 -3.61 1.35 5.24
CA ASN A 81 -4.07 2.39 4.33
C ASN A 81 -5.22 1.85 3.44
N ALA A 82 -6.28 2.63 3.31
CA ALA A 82 -7.48 2.28 2.55
C ALA A 82 -7.59 2.99 1.20
N ALA A 83 -6.65 3.87 0.85
CA ALA A 83 -6.75 4.74 -0.32
C ALA A 83 -6.94 3.95 -1.61
N ASP A 84 -6.32 2.78 -1.74
CA ASP A 84 -6.44 1.88 -2.89
C ASP A 84 -7.63 0.91 -2.84
N LEU A 85 -8.45 0.96 -1.79
CA LEU A 85 -9.60 0.08 -1.63
C LEU A 85 -10.89 0.68 -2.17
N GLY A 86 -10.98 1.99 -2.41
CA GLY A 86 -12.17 2.65 -2.95
C GLY A 86 -11.87 4.09 -3.37
N SER A 87 -12.88 4.80 -3.85
CA SER A 87 -12.76 6.22 -4.16
C SER A 87 -13.04 7.07 -2.93
N PHE A 88 -12.09 7.91 -2.57
CA PHE A 88 -12.18 8.81 -1.43
C PHE A 88 -11.96 10.25 -1.90
N PRO A 89 -12.47 11.25 -1.16
CA PRO A 89 -12.13 12.64 -1.43
C PRO A 89 -10.61 12.84 -1.49
N ALA A 90 -10.17 13.83 -2.27
CA ALA A 90 -8.78 14.27 -2.25
C ALA A 90 -8.35 14.54 -0.81
N GLU A 91 -7.12 14.14 -0.46
CA GLU A 91 -6.52 14.36 0.87
C GLU A 91 -7.15 13.59 2.04
N ALA A 92 -8.23 12.82 1.82
CA ALA A 92 -8.88 12.03 2.88
C ALA A 92 -7.95 11.05 3.59
N ASN A 93 -6.86 10.63 2.93
CA ASN A 93 -5.82 9.74 3.45
C ASN A 93 -6.38 8.55 4.26
N PRO A 94 -7.39 7.82 3.76
CA PRO A 94 -8.23 7.00 4.63
C PRO A 94 -7.46 5.84 5.27
N LEU A 95 -7.73 5.61 6.55
CA LEU A 95 -7.23 4.48 7.33
C LEU A 95 -8.35 3.46 7.50
N LEU A 96 -8.05 2.18 7.24
CA LEU A 96 -8.95 1.08 7.56
C LEU A 96 -8.48 0.41 8.85
N LEU A 97 -9.26 0.56 9.91
CA LEU A 97 -9.13 -0.18 11.14
C LEU A 97 -9.96 -1.48 11.04
N ARG A 98 -9.41 -2.58 11.55
CA ARG A 98 -10.13 -3.85 11.67
C ARG A 98 -10.09 -4.35 13.11
N ILE A 99 -11.25 -4.77 13.61
CA ILE A 99 -11.39 -5.49 14.87
C ILE A 99 -11.61 -6.96 14.57
N HIS A 100 -10.82 -7.83 15.20
CA HIS A 100 -10.86 -9.27 15.04
C HIS A 100 -11.37 -9.89 16.34
N VAL A 101 -12.50 -10.58 16.27
CA VAL A 101 -13.10 -11.30 17.40
C VAL A 101 -12.93 -12.79 17.16
N GLN A 102 -12.21 -13.45 18.07
CA GLN A 102 -11.89 -14.88 17.98
C GLN A 102 -12.39 -15.64 19.21
N GLY A 103 -12.95 -16.83 19.01
CA GLY A 103 -13.31 -17.75 20.09
C GLY A 103 -12.26 -18.83 20.31
N PHE A 104 -12.03 -19.23 21.55
CA PHE A 104 -11.22 -20.40 21.92
C PHE A 104 -11.74 -21.05 23.21
N SER A 105 -11.44 -22.34 23.41
CA SER A 105 -11.87 -23.10 24.60
C SER A 105 -11.27 -22.51 25.89
N ASP A 106 -12.07 -22.45 26.96
CA ASP A 106 -11.63 -22.01 28.29
C ASP A 106 -10.68 -22.98 29.00
N GLU A 107 -10.54 -24.21 28.47
CA GLU A 107 -9.50 -25.16 28.86
C GLU A 107 -8.07 -24.60 28.65
N TYR A 108 -7.94 -23.61 27.77
CA TYR A 108 -6.67 -22.91 27.55
C TYR A 108 -6.56 -21.67 28.44
N GLN A 109 -5.37 -21.50 29.03
CA GLN A 109 -5.07 -20.35 29.88
C GLN A 109 -5.25 -19.00 29.16
N ASP A 110 -4.85 -18.94 27.89
CA ASP A 110 -4.92 -17.75 27.05
C ASP A 110 -5.01 -18.14 25.55
N ARG A 111 -5.23 -17.12 24.71
CA ARG A 111 -5.23 -17.30 23.26
C ARG A 111 -3.94 -17.91 22.70
N LYS A 112 -2.78 -17.62 23.26
CA LYS A 112 -1.48 -18.11 22.76
C LYS A 112 -1.32 -19.61 23.00
N ALA A 113 -1.77 -20.10 24.15
CA ALA A 113 -1.81 -21.49 24.55
C ALA A 113 -2.78 -22.30 23.66
N ALA A 114 -3.92 -21.71 23.28
CA ALA A 114 -4.87 -22.34 22.35
C ALA A 114 -4.25 -22.65 20.98
N ARG A 115 -3.18 -21.94 20.57
CA ARG A 115 -2.52 -22.09 19.27
C ARG A 115 -3.56 -22.18 18.16
N SER A 116 -3.65 -23.32 17.47
CA SER A 116 -4.55 -23.57 16.36
C SER A 116 -5.95 -24.05 16.71
N ASN A 117 -6.23 -24.27 17.99
CA ASN A 117 -7.51 -24.76 18.47
C ASN A 117 -8.48 -23.59 18.69
N LEU A 118 -8.86 -22.95 17.59
CA LEU A 118 -9.85 -21.87 17.57
C LEU A 118 -11.20 -22.40 17.14
N VAL A 119 -12.25 -21.80 17.68
CA VAL A 119 -13.62 -22.22 17.42
C VAL A 119 -14.41 -21.07 16.79
N ASP A 120 -15.16 -21.41 15.74
CA ASP A 120 -16.08 -20.49 15.07
C ASP A 120 -17.46 -20.53 15.74
N SER A 121 -17.46 -20.36 17.07
CA SER A 121 -18.65 -20.51 17.92
C SER A 121 -19.13 -19.19 18.52
N VAL A 122 -18.46 -18.07 18.22
CA VAL A 122 -18.88 -16.75 18.69
C VAL A 122 -20.11 -16.31 17.91
N THR A 123 -21.20 -16.03 18.64
CA THR A 123 -22.47 -15.61 18.05
C THR A 123 -22.37 -14.21 17.42
N ASP A 124 -23.22 -13.92 16.43
CA ASP A 124 -23.29 -12.60 15.79
C ASP A 124 -23.51 -11.48 16.82
N PRO A 125 -24.52 -11.56 17.72
CA PRO A 125 -24.80 -10.50 18.67
C PRO A 125 -23.64 -10.25 19.64
N GLU A 126 -23.03 -11.32 20.15
CA GLU A 126 -21.93 -11.19 21.11
C GLU A 126 -20.67 -10.61 20.47
N SER A 127 -20.30 -11.07 19.28
CA SER A 127 -19.12 -10.54 18.59
C SER A 127 -19.29 -9.08 18.16
N GLU A 128 -20.51 -8.67 17.81
CA GLU A 128 -20.86 -7.28 17.58
C GLU A 128 -20.73 -6.47 18.89
N ALA A 129 -21.24 -6.99 20.01
CA ALA A 129 -21.15 -6.34 21.32
C ALA A 129 -19.70 -6.10 21.78
N TRP A 130 -18.82 -7.11 21.65
CA TRP A 130 -17.38 -6.96 21.91
C TRP A 130 -16.74 -5.87 21.05
N THR A 131 -17.12 -5.82 19.77
CA THR A 131 -16.61 -4.81 18.84
C THR A 131 -17.11 -3.41 19.20
N ARG A 132 -18.39 -3.27 19.58
CA ARG A 132 -18.98 -2.00 20.01
C ARG A 132 -18.34 -1.48 21.30
N ALA A 133 -18.12 -2.36 22.28
CA ALA A 133 -17.45 -2.01 23.52
C ALA A 133 -16.03 -1.47 23.24
N LEU A 134 -15.28 -2.14 22.36
CA LEU A 134 -13.93 -1.73 22.00
C LEU A 134 -13.88 -0.40 21.23
N LEU A 135 -14.71 -0.25 20.20
CA LEU A 135 -14.72 0.96 19.35
C LEU A 135 -15.36 2.17 20.06
N GLY A 136 -16.24 1.93 21.03
CA GLY A 136 -17.07 2.95 21.66
C GLY A 136 -18.19 3.47 20.74
N GLN A 137 -19.13 4.20 21.32
CA GLN A 137 -20.34 4.66 20.63
C GLN A 137 -20.06 5.50 19.38
N ARG A 138 -19.03 6.36 19.43
CA ARG A 138 -18.68 7.26 18.33
C ARG A 138 -18.33 6.52 17.04
N TRP A 139 -17.57 5.44 17.15
CA TRP A 139 -17.02 4.72 16.00
C TRP A 139 -17.85 3.49 15.61
N ALA A 140 -18.47 2.83 16.58
CA ALA A 140 -19.21 1.59 16.38
C ALA A 140 -20.29 1.71 15.29
N ASP A 141 -21.07 2.79 15.29
CA ASP A 141 -22.16 2.97 14.33
C ASP A 141 -21.66 3.19 12.88
N TYR A 142 -20.37 3.50 12.72
CA TYR A 142 -19.72 3.62 11.42
C TYR A 142 -19.11 2.30 10.91
N ALA A 143 -19.05 1.26 11.74
CA ALA A 143 -18.42 0.00 11.39
C ALA A 143 -19.26 -0.89 10.45
N TYR A 144 -18.57 -1.84 9.82
CA TYR A 144 -19.11 -2.87 8.96
C TYR A 144 -18.62 -4.25 9.43
N GLU A 145 -19.48 -5.25 9.44
CA GLU A 145 -19.07 -6.65 9.53
C GLU A 145 -18.60 -7.12 8.16
N LEU A 146 -17.43 -7.77 8.10
CA LEU A 146 -16.94 -8.40 6.88
C LEU A 146 -17.51 -9.81 6.76
N VAL A 147 -18.38 -10.00 5.77
CA VAL A 147 -19.14 -11.24 5.58
C VAL A 147 -18.39 -12.20 4.68
N ARG A 148 -18.43 -13.48 5.05
CA ARG A 148 -17.86 -14.60 4.30
C ARG A 148 -18.98 -15.53 3.91
N THR A 149 -18.97 -15.99 2.66
CA THR A 149 -19.84 -17.08 2.21
C THR A 149 -19.07 -18.39 2.39
N PRO A 150 -19.54 -19.33 3.24
CA PRO A 150 -18.90 -20.63 3.38
C PRO A 150 -18.83 -21.34 2.02
N LYS A 151 -17.61 -21.66 1.54
CA LYS A 151 -17.43 -22.46 0.31
C LYS A 151 -17.34 -23.93 0.71
N GLN A 152 -18.21 -24.77 0.16
CA GLN A 152 -18.36 -26.20 0.47
C GLN A 152 -17.09 -27.05 0.36
N THR A 153 -16.01 -26.56 -0.27
CA THR A 153 -14.85 -27.36 -0.66
C THR A 153 -13.60 -27.21 0.21
N ASN A 154 -13.60 -26.42 1.29
CA ASN A 154 -12.41 -26.23 2.13
C ASN A 154 -12.42 -27.18 3.34
N THR A 155 -12.21 -28.48 3.11
CA THR A 155 -11.98 -29.48 4.17
C THR A 155 -10.60 -29.37 4.82
N ALA A 156 -9.72 -28.50 4.33
CA ALA A 156 -8.44 -28.19 4.96
C ALA A 156 -8.08 -26.72 4.76
N LYS A 157 -8.20 -25.88 5.79
CA LYS A 157 -7.35 -24.68 6.03
C LYS A 157 -7.73 -23.90 7.32
N PRO A 158 -6.79 -23.14 7.91
CA PRO A 158 -6.42 -23.12 9.33
C PRO A 158 -6.93 -21.85 10.04
N MET A 159 -6.86 -21.79 11.37
CA MET A 159 -6.86 -20.62 12.30
C MET A 159 -7.29 -19.21 11.83
N LEU A 160 -6.86 -18.75 10.67
CA LEU A 160 -7.18 -17.46 10.06
C LEU A 160 -8.68 -17.30 9.72
N PHE A 161 -9.44 -18.40 9.70
CA PHE A 161 -10.85 -18.44 9.29
C PHE A 161 -11.86 -18.47 10.46
N ALA A 162 -11.48 -18.90 11.67
CA ALA A 162 -12.35 -18.92 12.85
C ALA A 162 -12.34 -17.56 13.58
N GLN A 163 -12.69 -16.50 12.86
CA GLN A 163 -12.78 -15.16 13.42
C GLN A 163 -13.76 -14.30 12.64
N ARG A 164 -14.51 -13.48 13.38
CA ARG A 164 -15.30 -12.39 12.83
C ARG A 164 -14.44 -11.14 12.74
N VAL A 165 -14.57 -10.44 11.62
CA VAL A 165 -13.76 -9.26 11.32
C VAL A 165 -14.68 -8.10 11.04
N TYR A 166 -14.48 -7.03 11.78
CA TYR A 166 -15.21 -5.78 11.64
C TYR A 166 -14.28 -4.72 11.09
N ALA A 167 -14.80 -3.83 10.26
CA ALA A 167 -14.05 -2.81 9.54
C ALA A 167 -14.62 -1.43 9.85
N LEU A 168 -13.73 -0.47 10.14
CA LEU A 168 -14.04 0.94 10.32
C LEU A 168 -13.09 1.77 9.46
N LEU A 169 -13.63 2.76 8.77
CA LEU A 169 -12.83 3.72 8.01
C LEU A 169 -12.72 5.03 8.79
N LEU A 170 -11.51 5.55 8.85
CA LEU A 170 -11.19 6.83 9.49
C LEU A 170 -10.56 7.77 8.45
N ASP A 171 -10.97 9.03 8.43
CA ASP A 171 -10.34 10.09 7.63
C ASP A 171 -9.04 10.60 8.26
N ALA A 172 -8.38 11.61 7.68
CA ALA A 172 -7.10 12.18 8.14
C ALA A 172 -7.07 12.60 9.62
N ASP A 173 -8.21 13.05 10.17
CA ASP A 173 -8.34 13.55 11.54
C ASP A 173 -8.69 12.43 12.54
N GLY A 174 -8.90 11.21 12.05
CA GLY A 174 -9.33 10.07 12.86
C GLY A 174 -10.84 10.02 13.06
N GLU A 175 -11.60 10.78 12.27
CA GLU A 175 -13.06 10.77 12.31
C GLU A 175 -13.62 9.60 11.50
N PRO A 176 -14.68 8.94 11.99
CA PRO A 176 -15.26 7.82 11.30
C PRO A 176 -16.00 8.25 10.02
N THR A 177 -15.81 7.51 8.94
CA THR A 177 -16.44 7.77 7.65
C THR A 177 -17.07 6.52 7.05
N LEU A 178 -18.05 6.70 6.15
CA LEU A 178 -18.69 5.60 5.45
C LEU A 178 -17.75 5.02 4.39
N ALA A 179 -17.87 3.71 4.17
CA ALA A 179 -17.20 3.07 3.05
C ALA A 179 -17.74 3.62 1.72
N PRO A 180 -16.87 3.92 0.75
CA PRO A 180 -17.27 4.22 -0.62
C PRO A 180 -18.18 3.13 -1.21
N ASP A 181 -19.14 3.53 -2.06
CA ASP A 181 -20.02 2.59 -2.78
C ASP A 181 -19.27 1.64 -3.74
N ASN A 182 -18.03 1.98 -4.09
CA ASN A 182 -17.11 1.17 -4.88
C ASN A 182 -15.97 0.55 -4.05
N PHE A 183 -16.13 0.47 -2.72
CA PHE A 183 -15.12 -0.09 -1.83
C PHE A 183 -14.95 -1.60 -2.00
N ALA A 184 -13.70 -2.04 -2.16
CA ALA A 184 -13.33 -3.43 -2.44
C ALA A 184 -13.16 -4.26 -1.16
N PHE A 185 -14.27 -4.57 -0.49
CA PHE A 185 -14.28 -5.36 0.76
C PHE A 185 -13.55 -6.71 0.65
N GLN A 186 -13.62 -7.37 -0.50
CA GLN A 186 -12.90 -8.63 -0.76
C GLN A 186 -11.37 -8.54 -0.66
N ARG A 187 -10.80 -7.32 -0.67
CA ARG A 187 -9.37 -7.08 -0.52
C ARG A 187 -8.95 -6.75 0.92
N VAL A 188 -9.92 -6.50 1.79
CA VAL A 188 -9.68 -6.15 3.20
C VAL A 188 -9.12 -7.33 3.97
N TRP A 189 -9.70 -8.52 3.78
CA TRP A 189 -9.27 -9.74 4.45
C TRP A 189 -9.50 -10.97 3.57
N ASN A 190 -8.74 -12.04 3.79
CA ASN A 190 -8.85 -13.24 2.98
C ASN A 190 -10.22 -13.93 3.19
N GLY A 191 -10.87 -14.31 2.09
CA GLY A 191 -12.15 -15.02 2.12
C GLY A 191 -13.38 -14.16 2.41
N ILE A 192 -13.23 -12.82 2.45
CA ILE A 192 -14.36 -11.89 2.51
C ILE A 192 -14.99 -11.77 1.12
N ASP A 193 -16.31 -11.86 1.05
CA ASP A 193 -17.07 -11.67 -0.19
C ASP A 193 -17.82 -10.34 -0.19
N SER A 194 -18.29 -9.88 0.97
CA SER A 194 -19.08 -8.66 1.11
C SER A 194 -18.94 -8.05 2.51
N ALA A 195 -19.69 -6.99 2.78
CA ALA A 195 -19.77 -6.40 4.12
C ALA A 195 -21.20 -5.99 4.45
N ARG A 196 -21.55 -6.08 5.73
CA ARG A 196 -22.84 -5.70 6.31
C ARG A 196 -22.65 -4.50 7.22
N LYS A 197 -23.45 -3.45 7.02
CA LYS A 197 -23.41 -2.24 7.86
C LYS A 197 -24.01 -2.54 9.24
N PHE A 198 -23.37 -2.06 10.32
CA PHE A 198 -23.97 -2.10 11.65
C PHE A 198 -25.26 -1.29 11.71
N ILE A 199 -26.23 -1.77 12.47
CA ILE A 199 -27.42 -1.00 12.77
C ILE A 199 -27.00 0.10 13.76
N PRO A 200 -27.15 1.39 13.42
CA PRO A 200 -26.71 2.47 14.29
C PRO A 200 -27.57 2.53 15.56
N THR A 201 -26.94 2.83 16.70
CA THR A 201 -27.65 3.09 17.96
C THR A 201 -27.89 4.59 18.17
N SER A 202 -27.05 5.44 17.60
CA SER A 202 -27.25 6.89 17.54
C SER A 202 -28.38 7.25 16.58
N SER A 203 -29.39 7.97 17.07
CA SER A 203 -30.49 8.50 16.25
C SER A 203 -30.01 9.44 15.15
N ALA A 204 -28.94 10.21 15.42
CA ALA A 204 -28.34 11.10 14.43
C ALA A 204 -27.68 10.31 13.28
N VAL A 205 -26.93 9.24 13.61
CA VAL A 205 -26.32 8.37 12.58
C VAL A 205 -27.40 7.59 11.83
N ALA A 206 -28.43 7.10 12.53
CA ALA A 206 -29.57 6.43 11.91
C ALA A 206 -30.27 7.33 10.88
N ALA A 207 -30.60 8.58 11.25
CA ALA A 207 -31.21 9.54 10.35
C ALA A 207 -30.30 9.85 9.15
N HIS A 208 -28.99 9.99 9.38
CA HIS A 208 -28.01 10.18 8.30
C HIS A 208 -27.99 9.00 7.32
N LEU A 209 -27.88 7.76 7.81
CA LEU A 209 -27.86 6.56 6.96
C LEU A 209 -29.17 6.36 6.18
N VAL A 210 -30.31 6.74 6.75
CA VAL A 210 -31.59 6.75 6.02
C VAL A 210 -31.55 7.75 4.86
N ALA A 211 -30.96 8.93 5.08
CA ALA A 211 -30.89 9.97 4.06
C ALA A 211 -29.88 9.67 2.94
N VAL A 212 -28.68 9.15 3.27
CA VAL A 212 -27.58 9.00 2.29
C VAL A 212 -27.32 7.56 1.86
N GLY A 213 -27.82 6.58 2.61
CA GLY A 213 -27.53 5.16 2.46
C GLY A 213 -26.33 4.69 3.30
N PRO A 214 -26.06 3.37 3.32
CA PRO A 214 -24.99 2.77 4.12
C PRO A 214 -23.57 3.01 3.57
N PHE A 215 -23.44 3.67 2.42
CA PHE A 215 -22.18 3.88 1.72
C PHE A 215 -22.07 5.33 1.23
N LEU A 216 -20.84 5.84 1.18
CA LEU A 216 -20.53 7.13 0.58
C LEU A 216 -20.66 7.04 -0.95
N LYS A 217 -21.51 7.88 -1.55
CA LYS A 217 -21.64 7.96 -3.01
C LYS A 217 -20.37 8.54 -3.63
N THR A 218 -19.83 7.85 -4.63
CA THR A 218 -18.51 8.24 -5.19
C THR A 218 -18.57 8.92 -6.55
N ALA A 219 -19.73 9.02 -7.19
CA ALA A 219 -19.86 9.47 -8.57
C ALA A 219 -19.14 10.82 -8.84
N ASP A 220 -19.23 11.77 -7.91
CA ASP A 220 -18.69 13.12 -8.05
C ASP A 220 -17.25 13.28 -7.53
N ILE A 221 -16.73 12.28 -6.81
CA ILE A 221 -15.39 12.32 -6.17
C ILE A 221 -14.44 11.24 -6.70
N ARG A 222 -14.88 10.48 -7.71
CA ARG A 222 -14.10 9.38 -8.29
C ARG A 222 -12.91 9.90 -9.08
N ASP A 223 -11.76 9.23 -8.95
CA ASP A 223 -10.60 9.47 -9.81
C ASP A 223 -11.02 9.27 -11.28
N PRO A 224 -10.85 10.26 -12.17
CA PRO A 224 -11.27 10.18 -13.57
C PRO A 224 -10.61 9.03 -14.34
N ASN A 225 -9.52 8.48 -13.81
CA ASN A 225 -8.81 7.32 -14.37
C ASN A 225 -9.36 5.99 -13.84
N THR A 226 -10.50 5.96 -13.15
CA THR A 226 -11.12 4.74 -12.62
C THR A 226 -12.52 4.51 -13.14
N GLU A 227 -12.91 3.24 -13.24
CA GLU A 227 -14.26 2.82 -13.59
C GLU A 227 -15.19 2.82 -12.38
N ALA A 228 -16.48 2.55 -12.62
CA ALA A 228 -17.50 2.59 -11.57
C ALA A 228 -17.29 1.63 -10.40
N ASP A 229 -16.60 0.52 -10.62
CA ASP A 229 -16.23 -0.43 -9.57
C ASP A 229 -14.91 -0.09 -8.86
N GLY A 230 -14.33 1.08 -9.13
CA GLY A 230 -13.07 1.55 -8.52
C GLY A 230 -11.79 0.96 -9.10
N GLY A 231 -11.88 0.10 -10.12
CA GLY A 231 -10.71 -0.38 -10.88
C GLY A 231 -10.13 0.71 -11.79
N TRP A 232 -8.84 0.63 -12.12
CA TRP A 232 -8.23 1.50 -13.13
C TRP A 232 -8.93 1.35 -14.49
N ARG A 233 -9.19 2.48 -15.15
CA ARG A 233 -9.59 2.53 -16.55
C ARG A 233 -8.38 2.14 -17.40
N LEU A 234 -8.53 1.10 -18.21
CA LEU A 234 -7.47 0.59 -19.08
C LEU A 234 -7.91 0.67 -20.53
N HIS A 235 -7.06 1.25 -21.36
CA HIS A 235 -7.18 1.11 -22.81
C HIS A 235 -6.48 -0.19 -23.25
N THR A 236 -7.21 -1.13 -23.85
CA THR A 236 -6.62 -2.33 -24.44
C THR A 236 -6.41 -2.13 -25.94
N THR A 237 -5.23 -2.46 -26.44
CA THR A 237 -4.82 -2.29 -27.85
C THR A 237 -4.05 -3.52 -28.32
N GLY A 238 -3.82 -3.62 -29.63
CA GLY A 238 -3.09 -4.73 -30.24
C GLY A 238 -4.03 -5.88 -30.63
N ASP A 239 -3.55 -7.11 -30.55
CA ASP A 239 -4.30 -8.31 -30.91
C ASP A 239 -5.51 -8.54 -29.99
N ASP A 240 -6.59 -9.08 -30.55
CA ASP A 240 -7.74 -9.50 -29.75
C ASP A 240 -7.36 -10.73 -28.92
N THR A 241 -7.56 -10.66 -27.60
CA THR A 241 -7.29 -11.77 -26.68
C THR A 241 -8.07 -13.04 -27.02
N GLU A 242 -9.20 -12.93 -27.73
CA GLU A 242 -9.97 -14.10 -28.19
C GLU A 242 -9.33 -14.82 -29.40
N THR A 243 -8.41 -14.15 -30.11
CA THR A 243 -7.71 -14.71 -31.28
C THR A 243 -6.38 -15.37 -30.94
N LEU A 244 -5.88 -15.18 -29.72
CA LEU A 244 -4.62 -15.77 -29.25
C LEU A 244 -4.76 -17.27 -28.98
N PRO A 245 -3.68 -18.05 -29.13
CA PRO A 245 -3.67 -19.46 -28.73
C PRO A 245 -3.87 -19.61 -27.21
N THR A 246 -4.34 -20.79 -26.79
CA THR A 246 -4.30 -21.18 -25.37
C THR A 246 -2.91 -21.77 -25.10
N PRO A 247 -2.18 -21.35 -24.03
CA PRO A 247 -2.63 -20.57 -22.87
C PRO A 247 -2.43 -19.04 -22.92
N ALA A 248 -1.89 -18.48 -24.00
CA ALA A 248 -1.65 -17.04 -24.16
C ALA A 248 -2.91 -16.18 -23.92
N ALA A 249 -4.04 -16.53 -24.53
CA ALA A 249 -5.33 -15.83 -24.36
C ALA A 249 -5.76 -15.71 -22.89
N ALA A 250 -5.72 -16.83 -22.17
CA ALA A 250 -6.09 -16.88 -20.76
C ALA A 250 -5.14 -16.06 -19.87
N THR A 251 -3.84 -16.09 -20.20
CA THR A 251 -2.81 -15.33 -19.48
C THR A 251 -2.99 -13.83 -19.68
N ALA A 252 -3.23 -13.39 -20.92
CA ALA A 252 -3.50 -11.99 -21.26
C ALA A 252 -4.75 -11.45 -20.54
N ARG A 253 -5.87 -12.18 -20.60
CA ARG A 253 -7.11 -11.79 -19.88
C ARG A 253 -6.91 -11.73 -18.36
N SER A 254 -6.17 -12.67 -17.80
CA SER A 254 -5.84 -12.67 -16.36
C SER A 254 -4.99 -11.46 -15.98
N LEU A 255 -3.99 -11.11 -16.80
CA LEU A 255 -3.16 -9.92 -16.61
C LEU A 255 -4.02 -8.65 -16.64
N ILE A 256 -4.81 -8.43 -17.70
CA ILE A 256 -5.70 -7.27 -17.85
C ILE A 256 -6.60 -7.10 -16.62
N ARG A 257 -7.26 -8.19 -16.19
CA ARG A 257 -8.13 -8.18 -15.00
C ARG A 257 -7.38 -7.82 -13.73
N ARG A 258 -6.16 -8.33 -13.55
CA ARG A 258 -5.39 -8.14 -12.31
C ARG A 258 -4.67 -6.78 -12.25
N VAL A 259 -4.13 -6.25 -13.35
CA VAL A 259 -3.46 -4.93 -13.34
C VAL A 259 -4.44 -3.80 -13.10
N ARG A 260 -5.70 -3.97 -13.50
CA ARG A 260 -6.80 -3.05 -13.23
C ARG A 260 -7.04 -2.81 -11.73
N VAL A 261 -6.70 -3.77 -10.88
CA VAL A 261 -6.94 -3.66 -9.44
C VAL A 261 -5.97 -2.64 -8.84
N ARG A 262 -6.51 -1.57 -8.24
CA ARG A 262 -5.74 -0.53 -7.56
C ARG A 262 -4.84 -1.12 -6.48
N GLY A 263 -3.62 -0.58 -6.32
CA GLY A 263 -2.65 -1.08 -5.35
C GLY A 263 -2.18 -2.53 -5.56
N ARG A 264 -2.57 -3.21 -6.65
CA ARG A 264 -2.18 -4.61 -6.91
C ARG A 264 -0.66 -4.78 -7.01
N VAL A 265 -0.01 -3.83 -7.69
CA VAL A 265 1.45 -3.76 -7.80
C VAL A 265 1.98 -2.77 -6.77
N SER A 266 1.45 -1.55 -6.75
CA SER A 266 1.81 -0.49 -5.82
C SER A 266 0.73 0.60 -5.85
N SER A 267 0.57 1.37 -4.77
CA SER A 267 -0.26 2.59 -4.78
C SER A 267 0.27 3.66 -5.74
N ARG A 268 1.56 3.58 -6.07
CA ARG A 268 2.24 4.44 -7.05
C ARG A 268 2.06 3.96 -8.49
N PHE A 269 1.59 2.73 -8.70
CA PHE A 269 1.45 2.12 -10.03
C PHE A 269 0.05 2.39 -10.59
N ARG A 270 -0.01 3.23 -11.63
CA ARG A 270 -1.27 3.63 -12.28
C ARG A 270 -1.25 3.18 -13.74
N PRO A 271 -1.75 1.98 -14.06
CA PRO A 271 -1.80 1.49 -15.44
C PRO A 271 -2.79 2.31 -16.26
N THR A 272 -2.45 2.52 -17.52
CA THR A 272 -3.19 3.38 -18.46
C THR A 272 -3.56 2.63 -19.74
N ARG A 273 -2.67 1.75 -20.20
CA ARG A 273 -2.87 0.96 -21.42
C ARG A 273 -2.27 -0.44 -21.26
N VAL A 274 -2.93 -1.42 -21.88
CA VAL A 274 -2.39 -2.76 -22.10
C VAL A 274 -2.31 -2.99 -23.62
N HIS A 275 -1.14 -3.34 -24.12
CA HIS A 275 -0.92 -3.68 -25.53
C HIS A 275 -0.63 -5.17 -25.64
N VAL A 276 -1.46 -5.88 -26.38
CA VAL A 276 -1.39 -7.33 -26.55
C VAL A 276 -0.79 -7.63 -27.91
N GLU A 277 0.21 -8.49 -27.94
CA GLU A 277 0.79 -9.07 -29.15
C GLU A 277 0.72 -10.60 -29.02
N LEU A 278 0.96 -11.31 -30.12
CA LEU A 278 0.92 -12.78 -30.17
C LEU A 278 1.69 -13.47 -29.03
N ASP A 279 2.89 -12.99 -28.72
CA ASP A 279 3.82 -13.63 -27.76
C ASP A 279 4.08 -12.84 -26.48
N GLN A 280 3.46 -11.66 -26.32
CA GLN A 280 3.70 -10.81 -25.16
C GLN A 280 2.59 -9.81 -24.89
N VAL A 281 2.56 -9.30 -23.66
CA VAL A 281 1.68 -8.20 -23.26
C VAL A 281 2.53 -7.11 -22.61
N ARG A 282 2.39 -5.88 -23.09
CA ARG A 282 3.01 -4.69 -22.50
C ARG A 282 1.99 -3.91 -21.69
N VAL A 283 2.34 -3.56 -20.45
CA VAL A 283 1.53 -2.75 -19.55
C VAL A 283 2.17 -1.38 -19.42
N TYR A 284 1.47 -0.35 -19.88
CA TYR A 284 1.87 1.05 -19.78
C TYR A 284 1.30 1.67 -18.52
N PHE A 285 2.12 2.38 -17.75
CA PHE A 285 1.72 2.94 -16.46
C PHE A 285 2.43 4.25 -16.13
N ARG A 286 1.77 5.07 -15.31
CA ARG A 286 2.39 6.18 -14.59
C ARG A 286 2.90 5.68 -13.25
N TRP A 287 4.03 6.23 -12.80
CA TRP A 287 4.62 5.91 -11.51
C TRP A 287 4.73 7.15 -10.61
N ALA A 288 4.06 7.11 -9.46
CA ALA A 288 4.05 8.21 -8.50
C ALA A 288 3.71 9.55 -9.17
N LYS A 289 4.57 10.58 -8.98
CA LYS A 289 4.44 11.88 -9.66
C LYS A 289 5.38 12.02 -10.87
N ASN A 290 6.08 10.94 -11.27
CA ASN A 290 7.03 10.98 -12.37
C ASN A 290 6.32 11.40 -13.67
N PRO A 291 6.85 12.39 -14.42
CA PRO A 291 6.20 12.88 -15.63
C PRO A 291 6.25 11.90 -16.80
N ASN A 292 7.08 10.85 -16.72
CA ASN A 292 7.23 9.86 -17.78
C ASN A 292 6.11 8.81 -17.79
N LEU A 293 5.87 8.23 -18.96
CA LEU A 293 5.11 7.00 -19.11
C LEU A 293 6.09 5.83 -19.12
N PHE A 294 5.78 4.77 -18.38
CA PHE A 294 6.62 3.58 -18.29
C PHE A 294 5.93 2.37 -18.90
N ALA A 295 6.70 1.39 -19.35
CA ALA A 295 6.19 0.12 -19.85
C ALA A 295 6.95 -1.07 -19.24
N MET A 296 6.21 -2.13 -18.92
CA MET A 296 6.76 -3.43 -18.53
C MET A 296 6.10 -4.54 -19.33
N THR A 297 6.87 -5.57 -19.66
CA THR A 297 6.45 -6.64 -20.57
C THR A 297 6.34 -7.97 -19.83
N LEU A 298 5.27 -8.72 -20.12
CA LEU A 298 5.11 -10.13 -19.78
C LEU A 298 5.13 -10.94 -21.08
N ARG A 299 6.01 -11.93 -21.18
CA ARG A 299 5.95 -12.95 -22.25
C ARG A 299 4.74 -13.86 -22.02
N LEU A 300 3.98 -14.13 -23.07
CA LEU A 300 2.84 -15.02 -23.03
C LEU A 300 3.28 -16.45 -23.35
N PRO A 301 2.86 -17.46 -22.56
CA PRO A 301 3.12 -18.85 -22.88
C PRO A 301 2.39 -19.25 -24.17
N GLN A 302 3.12 -19.82 -25.12
CA GLN A 302 2.60 -20.21 -26.43
C GLN A 302 2.07 -21.64 -26.47
N SER A 303 2.51 -22.49 -25.54
CA SER A 303 2.03 -23.87 -25.41
C SER A 303 1.87 -24.27 -23.93
N GLY A 304 1.17 -25.38 -23.69
CA GLY A 304 1.03 -25.94 -22.34
C GLY A 304 2.37 -26.38 -21.74
N ASP A 305 3.30 -26.85 -22.58
CA ASP A 305 4.61 -27.37 -22.17
C ASP A 305 5.58 -26.28 -21.72
N GLU A 306 5.34 -25.02 -22.10
CA GLU A 306 6.08 -23.85 -21.58
C GLU A 306 5.67 -23.49 -20.15
N SER A 307 4.58 -24.06 -19.64
CA SER A 307 4.17 -23.89 -18.24
C SER A 307 5.11 -24.71 -17.37
N SER A 308 5.92 -24.04 -16.56
CA SER A 308 6.86 -24.71 -15.66
C SER A 308 6.12 -25.37 -14.50
N SER A 309 6.81 -26.23 -13.74
CA SER A 309 6.27 -26.80 -12.50
C SER A 309 5.65 -25.72 -11.59
N PRO A 310 4.69 -26.09 -10.72
CA PRO A 310 4.09 -25.15 -9.78
C PRO A 310 5.16 -24.28 -9.09
N PRO A 311 4.96 -22.95 -9.03
CA PRO A 311 3.70 -22.24 -9.20
C PRO A 311 3.44 -21.67 -10.61
N LEU A 312 4.15 -22.07 -11.67
CA LEU A 312 4.03 -21.47 -13.01
C LEU A 312 3.23 -22.34 -14.01
N ASP A 313 2.35 -23.16 -13.46
CA ASP A 313 1.58 -24.21 -14.14
C ASP A 313 0.21 -23.75 -14.66
N THR A 314 -0.23 -22.53 -14.32
CA THR A 314 -1.51 -21.98 -14.78
C THR A 314 -1.39 -20.53 -15.24
N PRO A 315 -2.24 -20.05 -16.17
CA PRO A 315 -2.28 -18.64 -16.57
C PRO A 315 -2.40 -17.67 -15.40
N ASP A 316 -3.24 -18.00 -14.43
CA ASP A 316 -3.50 -17.17 -13.25
C ASP A 316 -2.31 -17.12 -12.29
N SER A 317 -1.56 -18.22 -12.18
CA SER A 317 -0.38 -18.30 -11.32
C SER A 317 0.85 -17.64 -11.97
N ILE A 318 1.03 -17.76 -13.30
CA ILE A 318 2.01 -17.00 -14.07
C ILE A 318 1.84 -15.49 -13.85
N VAL A 319 0.62 -14.97 -14.01
CA VAL A 319 0.33 -13.56 -13.77
C VAL A 319 0.53 -13.18 -12.29
N ALA A 320 0.16 -14.06 -11.35
CA ALA A 320 0.36 -13.80 -9.93
C ALA A 320 1.84 -13.65 -9.55
N VAL A 321 2.71 -14.50 -10.10
CA VAL A 321 4.18 -14.44 -9.91
C VAL A 321 4.74 -13.20 -10.60
N CYS A 322 4.35 -12.93 -11.84
CA CYS A 322 4.77 -11.74 -12.58
C CYS A 322 4.47 -10.44 -11.81
N LEU A 323 3.24 -10.25 -11.36
CA LEU A 323 2.84 -9.05 -10.61
C LEU A 323 3.51 -8.96 -9.24
N SER A 324 3.78 -10.09 -8.58
CA SER A 324 4.55 -10.12 -7.32
C SER A 324 6.00 -9.66 -7.55
N ASN A 325 6.62 -10.11 -8.64
CA ASN A 325 7.95 -9.66 -9.03
C ASN A 325 7.95 -8.17 -9.38
N TRP A 326 6.99 -7.68 -10.16
CA TRP A 326 6.87 -6.25 -10.47
C TRP A 326 6.67 -5.43 -9.19
N GLN A 327 5.82 -5.88 -8.27
CA GLN A 327 5.63 -5.24 -6.98
C GLN A 327 6.94 -5.12 -6.20
N GLU A 328 7.66 -6.23 -6.02
CA GLU A 328 8.91 -6.25 -5.28
C GLU A 328 9.95 -5.35 -5.92
N ASN A 329 10.17 -5.51 -7.23
CA ASN A 329 11.19 -4.79 -7.96
C ASN A 329 10.92 -3.29 -8.01
N LEU A 330 9.69 -2.87 -8.34
CA LEU A 330 9.35 -1.45 -8.38
C LEU A 330 9.45 -0.79 -6.99
N ARG A 331 9.14 -1.53 -5.91
CA ARG A 331 9.32 -1.05 -4.53
C ARG A 331 10.78 -0.94 -4.12
N THR A 332 11.62 -1.87 -4.59
CA THR A 332 13.06 -1.92 -4.29
C THR A 332 13.91 -1.13 -5.28
N GLY A 333 13.29 -0.35 -6.17
CA GLY A 333 13.96 0.65 -6.99
C GLY A 333 14.25 0.24 -8.43
N LEU A 334 13.49 -0.68 -9.04
CA LEU A 334 13.67 -1.08 -10.45
C LEU A 334 13.68 0.10 -11.40
N LEU A 335 12.96 1.17 -11.11
CA LEU A 335 13.03 2.39 -11.91
C LEU A 335 14.39 3.08 -11.85
N VAL A 336 15.19 2.82 -10.83
CA VAL A 336 16.55 3.34 -10.65
C VAL A 336 17.57 2.36 -11.24
N TRP A 337 17.50 1.07 -10.92
CA TRP A 337 18.55 0.12 -11.32
C TRP A 337 18.23 -0.76 -12.54
N GLY A 338 16.98 -0.79 -13.01
CA GLY A 338 16.58 -1.53 -14.20
C GLY A 338 17.17 -0.92 -15.47
N GLN A 339 17.28 -1.74 -16.52
CA GLN A 339 17.59 -1.21 -17.84
C GLN A 339 16.39 -0.40 -18.33
N ARG A 340 16.68 0.78 -18.88
CA ARG A 340 15.69 1.74 -19.35
C ARG A 340 15.98 2.08 -20.80
N THR A 341 14.94 2.03 -21.62
CA THR A 341 15.04 2.42 -23.02
C THR A 341 13.74 3.08 -23.41
N ARG A 342 13.82 4.36 -23.76
CA ARG A 342 12.73 5.04 -24.44
C ARG A 342 12.57 4.51 -25.86
N LEU A 343 11.36 4.06 -26.19
CA LEU A 343 11.00 3.62 -27.54
C LEU A 343 10.12 4.66 -28.25
N ASP A 344 9.88 4.45 -29.55
CA ASP A 344 9.09 5.35 -30.42
C ASP A 344 7.63 5.52 -29.97
N ASP A 345 7.14 4.62 -29.11
CA ASP A 345 5.84 4.75 -28.45
C ASP A 345 5.82 5.83 -27.34
N GLY A 346 6.95 6.51 -27.13
CA GLY A 346 7.13 7.59 -26.17
C GLY A 346 7.27 7.12 -24.72
N ALA A 347 7.18 5.83 -24.43
CA ALA A 347 7.31 5.27 -23.09
C ALA A 347 8.75 4.84 -22.80
N VAL A 348 9.12 4.86 -21.52
CA VAL A 348 10.36 4.28 -21.01
C VAL A 348 10.09 2.81 -20.68
N HIS A 349 10.64 1.90 -21.49
CA HIS A 349 10.53 0.47 -21.26
C HIS A 349 11.54 0.06 -20.20
N ILE A 350 11.06 -0.67 -19.20
CA ILE A 350 11.87 -1.10 -18.06
C ILE A 350 12.00 -2.60 -18.11
N SER A 351 13.24 -3.07 -18.16
CA SER A 351 13.58 -4.49 -18.04
C SER A 351 14.49 -4.72 -16.85
N TRP A 352 14.70 -6.00 -16.53
CA TRP A 352 15.68 -6.38 -15.51
C TRP A 352 17.06 -5.80 -15.84
N PRO A 353 17.86 -5.46 -14.81
CA PRO A 353 19.19 -4.91 -14.95
C PRO A 353 20.06 -5.85 -15.76
N ILE A 354 20.95 -5.25 -16.54
CA ILE A 354 22.11 -5.96 -17.06
C ILE A 354 22.94 -6.39 -15.85
N THR A 355 23.38 -7.65 -15.86
CA THR A 355 24.18 -8.33 -14.84
C THR A 355 25.42 -7.53 -14.40
N GLU A 356 25.87 -6.55 -15.18
CA GLU A 356 27.02 -5.68 -14.90
C GLU A 356 26.87 -4.82 -13.64
N MET A 357 25.65 -4.47 -13.19
CA MET A 357 25.44 -3.81 -11.89
C MET A 357 25.52 -4.77 -10.68
N THR A 358 25.75 -6.07 -10.91
CA THR A 358 25.94 -7.08 -9.85
C THR A 358 27.41 -7.28 -9.48
N GLY A 359 28.35 -6.59 -10.15
CA GLY A 359 29.75 -6.51 -9.72
C GLY A 359 29.83 -5.84 -8.34
N SER A 360 30.18 -6.63 -7.31
CA SER A 360 30.25 -6.31 -5.88
C SER A 360 29.64 -4.96 -5.49
N ARG A 361 28.39 -4.96 -5.03
CA ARG A 361 27.80 -3.80 -4.35
C ARG A 361 28.57 -3.57 -3.06
N GLN A 362 29.76 -2.98 -3.12
CA GLN A 362 30.53 -2.60 -1.93
C GLN A 362 29.83 -1.46 -1.19
N HIS A 363 28.92 -0.76 -1.86
CA HIS A 363 28.17 0.36 -1.32
C HIS A 363 26.68 0.27 -1.68
N ARG A 364 25.83 0.86 -0.83
CA ARG A 364 24.39 1.04 -1.03
C ARG A 364 24.00 2.48 -0.78
N VAL A 365 22.98 2.93 -1.52
CA VAL A 365 22.32 4.21 -1.32
C VAL A 365 20.98 4.00 -0.62
N ALA A 366 20.68 4.81 0.38
CA ALA A 366 19.42 4.82 1.10
C ALA A 366 18.93 6.25 1.36
N ALA A 367 17.64 6.43 1.63
CA ALA A 367 17.13 7.72 2.07
C ALA A 367 17.61 8.03 3.50
N VAL A 368 17.91 9.31 3.76
CA VAL A 368 18.10 9.82 5.11
C VAL A 368 16.72 9.99 5.76
N PRO A 369 16.42 9.34 6.90
CA PRO A 369 15.20 9.58 7.65
C PRO A 369 15.04 11.07 7.99
N ARG A 370 13.81 11.59 7.97
CA ARG A 370 13.51 13.02 8.22
C ARG A 370 12.99 13.22 9.64
N HIS A 371 13.80 13.80 10.50
CA HIS A 371 13.53 14.15 11.90
C HIS A 371 14.61 15.14 12.41
N ASP A 372 14.49 15.66 13.63
CA ASP A 372 15.36 16.75 14.13
C ASP A 372 16.87 16.42 14.14
N THR A 373 17.19 15.13 14.31
CA THR A 373 18.59 14.62 14.32
C THR A 373 19.06 14.05 12.98
N SER A 374 18.33 14.29 11.87
CA SER A 374 18.70 13.82 10.53
C SER A 374 20.13 14.18 10.15
N GLY A 375 20.85 13.21 9.58
CA GLY A 375 22.21 13.39 9.08
C GLY A 375 23.31 13.48 10.14
N SER A 376 22.99 13.46 11.45
CA SER A 376 24.00 13.54 12.52
C SER A 376 25.09 12.46 12.46
N TRP A 377 24.77 11.28 11.92
CA TRP A 377 25.75 10.21 11.67
C TRP A 377 26.64 10.47 10.44
N LEU A 378 26.17 11.25 9.45
CA LEU A 378 26.97 11.70 8.31
C LEU A 378 27.98 12.76 8.78
N ALA A 379 27.53 13.71 9.63
CA ALA A 379 28.42 14.69 10.24
C ALA A 379 29.52 14.03 11.09
N ARG A 380 29.19 12.97 11.85
CA ARG A 380 30.19 12.17 12.58
C ARG A 380 31.18 11.45 11.66
N ALA A 381 30.79 11.17 10.42
CA ALA A 381 31.68 10.62 9.39
C ALA A 381 32.50 11.72 8.67
N GLY A 382 32.36 12.99 9.09
CA GLY A 382 33.09 14.13 8.54
C GLY A 382 32.44 14.79 7.32
N LEU A 383 31.20 14.42 6.97
CA LEU A 383 30.47 14.99 5.83
C LEU A 383 29.70 16.26 6.22
N ASN A 384 29.62 17.25 5.34
CA ASN A 384 28.92 18.51 5.59
C ASN A 384 27.41 18.40 5.32
N ILE A 385 26.63 18.36 6.40
CA ILE A 385 25.17 18.28 6.33
C ILE A 385 24.45 19.64 6.36
N GLY A 386 25.17 20.76 6.44
CA GLY A 386 24.60 22.09 6.71
C GLY A 386 23.48 22.48 5.75
N ALA A 387 23.76 22.47 4.44
CA ALA A 387 22.78 22.83 3.41
C ALA A 387 21.57 21.89 3.37
N ALA A 388 21.77 20.59 3.60
CA ALA A 388 20.69 19.63 3.64
C ALA A 388 19.77 19.83 4.87
N ARG A 389 20.35 20.20 6.01
CA ARG A 389 19.59 20.57 7.22
C ARG A 389 18.85 21.89 7.05
N GLU A 390 19.48 22.91 6.49
CA GLU A 390 18.85 24.19 6.22
C GLU A 390 17.63 24.02 5.29
N ALA A 391 17.76 23.22 4.23
CA ALA A 391 16.64 22.89 3.34
C ALA A 391 15.53 22.10 4.06
N LEU A 392 15.88 21.23 5.01
CA LEU A 392 14.91 20.49 5.82
C LEU A 392 14.13 21.42 6.75
N GLU A 393 14.84 22.29 7.47
CA GLU A 393 14.30 23.23 8.45
C GLU A 393 13.44 24.32 7.79
N SER A 394 13.76 24.71 6.56
CA SER A 394 12.96 25.63 5.74
C SER A 394 11.79 24.96 4.99
N GLY A 395 11.63 23.65 5.11
CA GLY A 395 10.52 22.90 4.49
C GLY A 395 10.63 22.71 2.97
N VAL A 396 11.75 23.07 2.34
CA VAL A 396 11.95 22.95 0.88
C VAL A 396 12.75 21.72 0.46
N LEU A 397 13.22 20.89 1.41
CA LEU A 397 13.96 19.67 1.10
C LEU A 397 13.14 18.68 0.25
N ALA A 398 13.56 18.52 -1.00
CA ALA A 398 12.95 17.58 -1.94
C ALA A 398 13.43 16.14 -1.65
N CYS A 399 14.75 15.95 -1.49
CA CYS A 399 15.35 14.64 -1.29
C CYS A 399 16.66 14.72 -0.49
N TRP A 400 16.95 13.71 0.34
CA TRP A 400 18.25 13.54 0.98
C TRP A 400 18.58 12.04 1.04
N LEU A 401 19.67 11.66 0.38
CA LEU A 401 20.17 10.29 0.27
C LEU A 401 21.56 10.16 0.90
N GLN A 402 21.88 8.98 1.41
CA GLN A 402 23.18 8.61 1.98
C GLN A 402 23.74 7.37 1.29
N ALA A 403 25.06 7.31 1.16
CA ALA A 403 25.81 6.14 0.73
C ALA A 403 26.55 5.52 1.91
N HIS A 404 26.56 4.19 1.99
CA HIS A 404 27.25 3.42 3.02
C HIS A 404 27.81 2.13 2.45
N VAL A 405 28.79 1.54 3.14
CA VAL A 405 29.33 0.23 2.78
C VAL A 405 28.27 -0.86 2.95
N ASP A 406 28.11 -1.73 1.96
CA ASP A 406 27.17 -2.86 1.98
C ASP A 406 27.69 -3.97 2.90
N ASN A 407 27.42 -3.81 4.20
CA ASN A 407 27.68 -4.83 5.19
C ASN A 407 26.50 -4.92 6.17
N ARG A 408 26.60 -5.86 7.11
CA ARG A 408 25.54 -6.13 8.09
C ARG A 408 25.18 -4.90 8.94
N GLU A 409 26.12 -3.99 9.15
CA GLU A 409 25.92 -2.78 9.96
C GLU A 409 25.46 -1.56 9.16
N ALA A 410 25.45 -1.67 7.82
CA ALA A 410 25.20 -0.56 6.89
C ALA A 410 26.12 0.65 7.17
N ARG A 411 27.40 0.40 7.49
CA ARG A 411 28.40 1.39 7.90
C ARG A 411 29.82 0.99 7.45
N PRO A 412 30.79 1.91 7.32
CA PRO A 412 30.69 3.35 7.52
C PRO A 412 29.83 4.04 6.43
N PHE A 413 29.41 5.26 6.74
CA PHE A 413 28.83 6.16 5.75
C PHE A 413 29.95 6.81 4.95
N VAL A 414 29.81 6.81 3.63
CA VAL A 414 30.88 7.21 2.70
C VAL A 414 30.47 8.39 1.81
N GLY A 415 29.23 8.86 1.89
CA GLY A 415 28.79 10.04 1.16
C GLY A 415 27.30 10.32 1.28
N HIS A 416 26.85 11.43 0.71
CA HIS A 416 25.45 11.80 0.63
C HIS A 416 25.17 12.78 -0.50
N ALA A 417 23.90 12.86 -0.88
CA ALA A 417 23.40 13.87 -1.80
C ALA A 417 22.09 14.44 -1.26
N ALA A 418 21.89 15.74 -1.43
CA ALA A 418 20.67 16.42 -1.02
C ALA A 418 20.21 17.42 -2.07
N ALA A 419 18.90 17.57 -2.19
CA ALA A 419 18.26 18.43 -3.14
C ALA A 419 17.05 19.14 -2.53
N ARG A 420 16.80 20.36 -2.97
CA ARG A 420 15.66 21.18 -2.58
C ARG A 420 14.78 21.52 -3.78
N TRP A 421 13.53 21.86 -3.52
CA TRP A 421 12.67 22.51 -4.50
C TRP A 421 13.10 23.97 -4.67
N ILE A 422 13.18 24.42 -5.92
CA ILE A 422 13.30 25.84 -6.27
C ILE A 422 11.91 26.39 -6.61
N ASP A 423 11.10 25.58 -7.29
CA ASP A 423 9.70 25.82 -7.58
C ASP A 423 8.92 24.48 -7.53
N ASP A 424 7.65 24.50 -7.92
CA ASP A 424 6.74 23.34 -7.87
C ASP A 424 7.17 22.16 -8.77
N THR A 425 8.07 22.39 -9.73
CA THR A 425 8.47 21.43 -10.76
C THR A 425 9.98 21.28 -10.94
N THR A 426 10.78 22.19 -10.38
CA THR A 426 12.24 22.20 -10.50
C THR A 426 12.89 21.91 -9.16
N ALA A 427 13.70 20.86 -9.14
CA ALA A 427 14.56 20.54 -7.99
C ALA A 427 16.01 20.87 -8.31
N ARG A 428 16.79 21.23 -7.30
CA ARG A 428 18.23 21.44 -7.43
C ARG A 428 19.00 20.62 -6.42
N ILE A 429 20.02 19.93 -6.90
CA ILE A 429 20.95 19.15 -6.08
C ILE A 429 22.02 20.12 -5.58
N ASP A 430 21.92 20.50 -4.31
CA ASP A 430 22.84 21.43 -3.65
C ASP A 430 24.03 20.71 -3.00
N VAL A 431 23.87 19.42 -2.67
CA VAL A 431 24.90 18.64 -1.99
C VAL A 431 25.19 17.36 -2.76
N LEU A 432 26.46 17.11 -3.02
CA LEU A 432 27.01 15.87 -3.52
C LEU A 432 28.40 15.71 -2.92
N GLU A 433 28.50 14.98 -1.81
CA GLU A 433 29.73 14.86 -1.04
C GLU A 433 30.04 13.40 -0.75
N VAL A 434 31.31 13.01 -0.84
CA VAL A 434 31.81 11.68 -0.48
C VAL A 434 33.06 11.82 0.39
N ALA A 435 33.27 10.86 1.29
CA ALA A 435 34.44 10.80 2.14
C ALA A 435 35.71 10.55 1.30
N SER A 436 36.86 11.02 1.78
CA SER A 436 38.15 10.81 1.09
C SER A 436 38.43 9.31 0.87
N GLY A 437 38.93 8.98 -0.32
CA GLY A 437 39.19 7.58 -0.73
C GLY A 437 37.95 6.82 -1.22
N THR A 438 36.77 7.44 -1.24
CA THR A 438 35.55 6.82 -1.78
C THR A 438 35.62 6.74 -3.32
N PRO A 439 35.32 5.59 -3.95
CA PRO A 439 35.33 5.46 -5.40
C PRO A 439 34.33 6.39 -6.11
N GLN A 440 34.70 6.90 -7.29
CA GLN A 440 33.83 7.75 -8.13
C GLN A 440 32.50 7.07 -8.52
N SER A 441 32.47 5.73 -8.52
CA SER A 441 31.24 4.97 -8.73
C SER A 441 30.17 5.26 -7.67
N VAL A 442 30.54 5.63 -6.44
CA VAL A 442 29.60 6.02 -5.38
C VAL A 442 28.98 7.38 -5.68
N VAL A 443 29.77 8.35 -6.17
CA VAL A 443 29.26 9.66 -6.63
C VAL A 443 28.25 9.46 -7.75
N THR A 444 28.61 8.63 -8.75
CA THR A 444 27.72 8.26 -9.86
C THR A 444 26.42 7.62 -9.34
N GLN A 445 26.49 6.70 -8.38
CA GLN A 445 25.31 6.05 -7.79
C GLN A 445 24.42 7.03 -7.01
N LEU A 446 25.01 7.99 -6.28
CA LEU A 446 24.27 9.03 -5.57
C LEU A 446 23.52 9.94 -6.54
N VAL A 447 24.20 10.45 -7.58
CA VAL A 447 23.58 11.30 -8.62
C VAL A 447 22.46 10.55 -9.33
N HIS A 448 22.70 9.30 -9.72
CA HIS A 448 21.69 8.47 -10.34
C HIS A 448 20.46 8.28 -9.42
N SER A 449 20.69 7.89 -8.17
CA SER A 449 19.61 7.61 -7.22
C SER A 449 18.81 8.87 -6.86
N ILE A 450 19.47 10.02 -6.66
CA ILE A 450 18.79 11.27 -6.33
C ILE A 450 17.99 11.78 -7.51
N THR A 451 18.52 11.71 -8.73
CA THR A 451 17.82 12.10 -9.96
C THR A 451 16.49 11.36 -10.10
N HIS A 452 16.52 10.04 -9.96
CA HIS A 452 15.31 9.23 -10.04
C HIS A 452 14.35 9.45 -8.89
N THR A 453 14.86 9.72 -7.68
CA THR A 453 14.01 10.02 -6.53
C THR A 453 13.29 11.35 -6.71
N LEU A 454 13.97 12.36 -7.24
CA LEU A 454 13.39 13.67 -7.59
C LEU A 454 12.36 13.54 -8.71
N ALA A 455 12.67 12.81 -9.78
CA ALA A 455 11.72 12.52 -10.86
C ALA A 455 10.45 11.86 -10.30
N ASN A 456 10.59 10.85 -9.44
CA ASN A 456 9.45 10.18 -8.79
C ASN A 456 8.67 11.09 -7.82
N ALA A 457 9.33 12.10 -7.25
CA ALA A 457 8.71 13.11 -6.40
C ALA A 457 7.95 14.19 -7.21
N GLY A 458 8.15 14.26 -8.53
CA GLY A 458 7.41 15.15 -9.44
C GLY A 458 8.27 16.17 -10.18
N ALA A 459 9.59 16.12 -10.04
CA ALA A 459 10.48 17.03 -10.76
C ALA A 459 10.30 16.83 -12.27
N ARG A 460 10.15 17.95 -13.00
CA ARG A 460 10.21 18.03 -14.46
C ARG A 460 11.58 18.52 -14.92
N ALA A 461 12.27 19.30 -14.09
CA ALA A 461 13.62 19.75 -14.31
C ALA A 461 14.47 19.48 -13.06
N ILE A 462 15.74 19.12 -13.28
CA ILE A 462 16.73 18.96 -12.20
C ILE A 462 17.98 19.75 -12.54
N GLU A 463 18.34 20.68 -11.65
CA GLU A 463 19.58 21.45 -11.70
C GLU A 463 20.65 20.84 -10.81
N LEU A 464 21.90 20.92 -11.26
CA LEU A 464 23.06 20.35 -10.58
C LEU A 464 24.24 21.31 -10.73
N HIS A 465 24.72 21.87 -9.61
CA HIS A 465 25.88 22.78 -9.61
C HIS A 465 27.23 22.09 -9.88
N PHE A 466 27.22 20.77 -10.04
CA PHE A 466 28.41 19.94 -10.21
C PHE A 466 28.57 19.57 -11.68
N THR A 467 29.76 19.79 -12.23
CA THR A 467 30.10 19.44 -13.62
C THR A 467 30.96 18.18 -13.63
N ASP A 468 30.46 17.12 -14.27
CA ASP A 468 31.17 15.87 -14.52
C ASP A 468 30.62 15.28 -15.84
N GLU A 469 31.50 14.98 -16.79
CA GLU A 469 31.11 14.43 -18.10
C GLU A 469 30.36 13.10 -17.95
N SER A 470 30.63 12.35 -16.89
CA SER A 470 29.94 11.10 -16.59
C SER A 470 28.47 11.29 -16.26
N PHE A 471 27.99 12.52 -15.99
CA PHE A 471 26.57 12.80 -15.79
C PHE A 471 25.79 12.92 -17.09
N ALA A 472 26.46 13.14 -18.22
CA ALA A 472 25.81 13.18 -19.55
C ALA A 472 25.13 11.84 -19.89
N LYS A 473 25.64 10.71 -19.37
CA LYS A 473 25.00 9.39 -19.52
C LYS A 473 23.61 9.28 -18.87
N PHE A 474 23.29 10.20 -17.95
CA PHE A 474 21.98 10.30 -17.31
C PHE A 474 21.06 11.34 -17.99
N GLY A 475 21.54 11.97 -19.06
CA GLY A 475 20.82 13.00 -19.82
C GLY A 475 21.09 14.44 -19.36
N TYR A 476 22.00 14.65 -18.39
CA TYR A 476 22.38 16.01 -18.01
C TYR A 476 23.15 16.70 -19.13
N VAL A 477 22.81 17.96 -19.38
CA VAL A 477 23.48 18.85 -20.34
C VAL A 477 23.92 20.13 -19.62
N PRO A 478 24.87 20.91 -20.17
CA PRO A 478 25.17 22.23 -19.62
C PRO A 478 23.91 23.09 -19.50
N ASN A 479 23.73 23.75 -18.36
CA ASN A 479 22.59 24.60 -18.11
C ASN A 479 22.62 25.81 -19.06
N PRO A 480 21.58 26.02 -19.88
CA PRO A 480 21.57 27.08 -20.88
C PRO A 480 21.55 28.48 -20.28
N THR A 481 21.17 28.62 -19.00
CA THR A 481 21.04 29.91 -18.32
C THR A 481 22.29 30.29 -17.55
N SER A 482 22.89 29.36 -16.79
CA SER A 482 24.06 29.67 -15.95
C SER A 482 25.40 29.34 -16.59
N GLY A 483 25.45 28.51 -17.64
CA GLY A 483 26.66 28.14 -18.38
C GLY A 483 27.69 27.28 -17.61
N HIS A 484 27.56 27.18 -16.28
CA HIS A 484 28.48 26.46 -15.40
C HIS A 484 27.81 25.32 -14.62
N ASP A 485 26.49 25.28 -14.58
CA ASP A 485 25.74 24.17 -13.96
C ASP A 485 25.34 23.14 -15.01
N MET A 486 24.86 22.00 -14.55
CA MET A 486 24.22 20.97 -15.36
C MET A 486 22.70 21.02 -15.16
N TYR A 487 21.96 20.66 -16.20
CA TYR A 487 20.50 20.67 -16.27
C TYR A 487 20.00 19.36 -16.87
N LEU A 488 18.92 18.82 -16.33
CA LEU A 488 18.22 17.66 -16.85
C LEU A 488 16.73 17.96 -17.02
N ASP A 489 16.22 17.80 -18.24
CA ASP A 489 14.79 17.66 -18.50
C ASP A 489 14.37 16.20 -18.19
N VAL A 490 13.56 16.05 -17.14
CA VAL A 490 13.11 14.73 -16.67
C VAL A 490 12.18 14.08 -17.70
N THR A 491 11.47 14.86 -18.50
CA THR A 491 10.49 14.36 -19.49
C THR A 491 11.16 13.67 -20.67
N THR A 492 12.42 14.00 -20.94
CA THR A 492 13.24 13.43 -22.02
C THR A 492 14.25 12.42 -21.50
N MET A 493 14.20 12.05 -20.21
CA MET A 493 15.11 11.04 -19.67
C MET A 493 15.07 9.74 -20.50
N PRO A 494 16.23 9.12 -20.76
CA PRO A 494 16.32 7.89 -21.55
C PRO A 494 15.64 6.69 -20.89
#